data_AF-A0AAU6NSE1-F1
#
_entry.id   AF-A0AAU6NSE1-F1
#
_cell.length_a   1.000
_cell.length_b   1.000
_cell.length_c   1.000
_cell.angle_alpha   90.00
_cell.angle_beta   90.00
_cell.angle_gamma   90.00
#
_symmetry.space_group_name_H-M   'P 1'
#
loop_
_entity.id
_entity.type
_entity.pdbx_description
1 polymer ?
#
loop_
_entity_poly.entity_id
_entity_poly.type
_entity_poly.pdbx_seq_one_letter_code
_entity_poly.pdbx_strand_id
1 'polypeptide(L)'
;MLNILPFEIISRNTKTLLITYISSVDISHEGMKKILESLHTQRGIIPESYLDELLDYEAIDKDKGKEFLVTAGVINKTKASSLWEHSVIISDVPHLFRDVDVVNRVLNPADSHLSRFSAQINCK
;
A
#
# COMPACT_ATOMS: atom_id res chain seq x y z
N MET A 1 4.13 -0.67 11.67
CA MET A 1 2.96 0.22 11.90
C MET A 1 1.98 -0.01 10.78
N LEU A 2 0.69 0.08 11.07
CA LEU A 2 -0.36 -0.10 10.09
C LEU A 2 -1.14 1.20 10.01
N ASN A 3 -1.47 1.63 8.80
CA ASN A 3 -2.35 2.76 8.61
C ASN A 3 -3.72 2.25 8.17
N ILE A 4 -4.75 2.66 8.90
CA ILE A 4 -6.15 2.35 8.63
C ILE A 4 -6.64 3.35 7.59
N LEU A 5 -7.04 2.84 6.44
CA LEU A 5 -7.59 3.62 5.34
C LEU A 5 -9.06 3.94 5.65
N PRO A 6 -9.62 5.01 5.04
CA PRO A 6 -11.05 5.30 5.21
C PRO A 6 -11.90 4.18 4.61
N PHE A 7 -12.84 3.68 5.40
CA PHE A 7 -13.87 2.73 4.98
C PHE A 7 -15.16 3.01 5.76
N GLU A 8 -16.27 2.53 5.24
CA GLU A 8 -17.58 2.61 5.88
C GLU A 8 -18.13 1.21 6.08
N ILE A 9 -18.89 1.03 7.16
CA ILE A 9 -19.62 -0.21 7.45
C ILE A 9 -21.10 0.12 7.55
N ILE A 10 -21.92 -0.51 6.73
CA ILE A 10 -23.37 -0.37 6.78
C ILE A 10 -23.96 -1.69 7.26
N SER A 11 -24.65 -1.63 8.40
CA SER A 11 -25.29 -2.81 9.00
C SER A 11 -26.81 -2.65 8.99
N ARG A 12 -27.51 -3.70 8.53
CA ARG A 12 -28.97 -3.81 8.59
C ARG A 12 -29.35 -5.19 9.09
N ASN A 13 -29.90 -5.25 10.29
CA ASN A 13 -30.18 -6.49 11.01
C ASN A 13 -28.89 -7.34 11.13
N THR A 14 -28.87 -8.54 10.55
CA THR A 14 -27.73 -9.45 10.55
C THR A 14 -26.82 -9.31 9.32
N LYS A 15 -27.15 -8.43 8.38
CA LYS A 15 -26.34 -8.19 7.18
C LYS A 15 -25.45 -6.97 7.40
N THR A 16 -24.17 -7.15 7.12
CA THR A 16 -23.19 -6.07 7.17
C THR A 16 -22.46 -5.99 5.84
N LEU A 17 -22.35 -4.78 5.30
CA LEU A 17 -21.61 -4.47 4.09
C LEU A 17 -20.43 -3.57 4.45
N LEU A 18 -19.23 -3.99 4.09
CA LEU A 18 -18.01 -3.19 4.15
C LEU A 18 -17.84 -2.47 2.80
N ILE A 19 -17.57 -1.17 2.84
CA ILE A 19 -17.27 -0.35 1.66
C ILE A 19 -15.94 0.35 1.87
N THR A 20 -14.96 0.05 1.02
CA THR A 20 -13.65 0.72 1.00
C THR A 20 -13.48 1.47 -0.32
N TYR A 21 -12.35 2.14 -0.50
CA TYR A 21 -12.04 2.85 -1.74
C TYR A 21 -11.88 1.94 -2.97
N ILE A 22 -11.70 0.62 -2.78
CA ILE A 22 -11.48 -0.35 -3.87
C ILE A 22 -12.46 -1.53 -3.85
N SER A 23 -13.16 -1.76 -2.74
CA SER A 23 -13.94 -3.00 -2.54
C SER A 23 -15.28 -2.73 -1.87
N SER A 24 -16.27 -3.55 -2.19
CA SER A 24 -17.53 -3.67 -1.45
C SER A 24 -17.73 -5.14 -1.11
N VAL A 25 -17.76 -5.49 0.17
CA VAL A 25 -17.69 -6.88 0.64
C VAL A 25 -18.80 -7.15 1.65
N ASP A 26 -19.59 -8.19 1.40
CA ASP A 26 -20.54 -8.70 2.38
C ASP A 26 -19.80 -9.37 3.54
N ILE A 27 -19.99 -8.86 4.76
CA ILE A 27 -19.40 -9.40 5.98
C ILE A 27 -20.43 -10.27 6.70
N SER A 28 -20.22 -11.58 6.67
CA SER A 28 -21.04 -12.57 7.38
C SER A 28 -20.42 -13.07 8.68
N HIS A 29 -19.11 -12.88 8.88
CA HIS A 29 -18.40 -13.34 10.08
C HIS A 29 -18.48 -12.29 11.18
N GLU A 30 -19.16 -12.58 12.29
CA GLU A 30 -19.38 -11.60 13.38
C GLU A 30 -18.07 -11.11 14.00
N GLY A 31 -17.07 -11.98 14.12
CA GLY A 31 -15.75 -11.56 14.62
C GLY A 31 -15.08 -10.55 13.69
N MET A 32 -15.23 -10.68 12.36
CA MET A 32 -14.65 -9.72 11.43
C MET A 32 -15.39 -8.39 11.47
N LYS A 33 -16.72 -8.43 11.60
CA LYS A 33 -17.54 -7.23 11.79
C LYS A 33 -17.09 -6.42 13.01
N LYS A 34 -16.89 -7.06 14.17
CA LYS A 34 -16.41 -6.37 15.38
C LYS A 34 -15.00 -5.79 15.21
N ILE A 35 -14.10 -6.51 14.54
CA ILE A 35 -12.77 -5.97 14.22
C ILE A 35 -12.91 -4.71 13.37
N LEU A 36 -13.72 -4.75 12.32
CA LEU A 36 -13.96 -3.60 11.45
C LEU A 36 -14.59 -2.43 12.23
N GLU A 37 -15.57 -2.69 13.10
CA GLU A 37 -16.16 -1.66 13.98
C GLU A 37 -15.10 -1.03 14.91
N SER A 38 -14.22 -1.84 15.50
CA SER A 38 -13.12 -1.35 16.32
C SER A 38 -12.16 -0.46 15.51
N LEU A 39 -11.71 -0.93 14.34
CA LEU A 39 -10.81 -0.18 13.45
C LEU A 39 -11.47 1.11 12.94
N HIS A 40 -12.78 1.11 12.73
CA HIS A 40 -13.52 2.29 12.30
C HIS A 40 -13.52 3.41 13.36
N THR A 41 -13.45 3.05 14.65
CA THR A 41 -13.31 4.03 15.75
C THR A 41 -11.89 4.54 15.92
N GLN A 42 -10.88 3.71 15.64
CA GLN A 42 -9.47 4.03 15.83
C GLN A 42 -8.77 4.55 14.57
N ARG A 43 -9.42 5.45 13.83
CA ARG A 43 -8.92 5.97 12.54
C ARG A 43 -7.48 6.47 12.65
N GLY A 44 -6.64 6.12 11.67
CA GLY A 44 -5.25 6.56 11.58
C GLY A 44 -4.24 5.43 11.73
N ILE A 45 -3.15 5.67 12.47
CA ILE A 45 -2.03 4.74 12.56
C ILE A 45 -2.12 3.90 13.84
N ILE A 46 -2.06 2.58 13.70
CA ILE A 46 -2.07 1.63 14.81
C ILE A 46 -0.80 0.77 14.82
N PRO A 47 -0.37 0.27 15.99
CA PRO A 47 0.67 -0.76 16.06
C PRO A 47 0.14 -2.10 15.53
N GLU A 48 1.02 -2.92 14.94
CA GLU A 48 0.62 -4.24 14.42
C GLU A 48 0.17 -5.19 15.54
N SER A 49 0.75 -5.07 16.74
CA SER A 49 0.38 -5.85 17.92
C SER A 49 -1.08 -5.64 18.34
N TYR A 50 -1.62 -4.43 18.20
CA TYR A 50 -3.02 -4.15 18.52
C TYR A 50 -3.96 -4.91 17.57
N LEU A 51 -3.62 -4.97 16.28
CA LEU A 51 -4.39 -5.76 15.33
C LEU A 51 -4.28 -7.27 15.64
N ASP A 52 -3.10 -7.74 16.04
CA ASP A 52 -2.89 -9.14 16.43
C ASP A 52 -3.74 -9.53 17.63
N GLU A 53 -3.84 -8.66 18.64
CA GLU A 53 -4.69 -8.86 19.83
C GLU A 53 -6.18 -8.92 19.45
N LEU A 54 -6.64 -8.04 18.55
CA LEU A 54 -8.03 -8.07 18.05
C LEU A 54 -8.35 -9.35 17.30
N LEU A 55 -7.43 -9.82 16.45
CA LEU A 55 -7.59 -11.07 15.69
C LEU A 55 -7.62 -12.29 16.62
N ASP A 56 -6.73 -12.33 17.62
CA ASP A 56 -6.73 -13.37 18.65
C ASP A 56 -8.04 -13.39 19.45
N TYR A 57 -8.51 -12.22 19.86
CA TYR A 57 -9.72 -12.10 20.68
C TYR A 57 -10.98 -12.63 19.96
N GLU A 58 -11.10 -12.39 18.65
CA GLU A 58 -12.22 -12.88 17.84
C GLU A 58 -11.95 -14.25 17.18
N ALA A 59 -10.88 -14.95 17.59
CA ALA A 59 -10.48 -16.27 17.10
C ALA A 59 -10.32 -16.36 15.57
N ILE A 60 -9.76 -15.31 14.96
CA ILE A 60 -9.47 -15.24 13.53
C ILE A 60 -7.98 -15.51 13.31
N ASP A 61 -7.69 -16.39 12.36
CA ASP A 61 -6.31 -16.65 11.93
C ASP A 61 -5.62 -15.35 11.48
N LYS A 62 -4.46 -15.04 12.08
CA LYS A 62 -3.80 -13.74 11.91
C LYS A 62 -3.41 -13.47 10.48
N ASP A 63 -2.86 -14.46 9.80
CA ASP A 63 -2.36 -14.30 8.43
C ASP A 63 -3.53 -14.05 7.49
N LYS A 64 -4.58 -14.86 7.56
CA LYS A 64 -5.80 -14.67 6.75
C LYS A 64 -6.52 -13.37 7.07
N GLY A 65 -6.61 -13.00 8.34
CA GLY A 65 -7.25 -11.76 8.77
C GLY A 65 -6.52 -10.53 8.25
N LYS A 66 -5.19 -10.50 8.39
CA LYS A 66 -4.36 -9.42 7.84
C LYS A 66 -4.40 -9.37 6.32
N GLU A 67 -4.29 -10.52 5.65
CA GLU A 67 -4.38 -10.62 4.19
C GLU A 67 -5.72 -10.06 3.68
N PHE A 68 -6.83 -10.43 4.33
CA PHE A 68 -8.15 -9.89 4.02
C PHE A 68 -8.20 -8.37 4.18
N LEU A 69 -7.77 -7.84 5.34
CA LEU A 69 -7.83 -6.40 5.62
C LEU A 69 -6.97 -5.58 4.65
N VAL A 70 -5.81 -6.09 4.24
CA VAL A 70 -4.96 -5.46 3.22
C VAL A 70 -5.63 -5.51 1.84
N THR A 71 -6.09 -6.70 1.43
CA THR A 71 -6.66 -6.93 0.09
C THR A 71 -7.98 -6.17 -0.10
N ALA A 72 -8.80 -6.09 0.94
CA ALA A 72 -10.03 -5.32 0.94
C ALA A 72 -9.78 -3.80 0.98
N GLY A 73 -8.54 -3.35 1.24
CA GLY A 73 -8.20 -1.92 1.31
C GLY A 73 -8.62 -1.25 2.62
N VAL A 74 -8.69 -2.00 3.72
CA VAL A 74 -8.99 -1.48 5.06
C VAL A 74 -7.72 -0.96 5.72
N ILE A 75 -6.59 -1.65 5.53
CA ILE A 75 -5.29 -1.26 6.09
C ILE A 75 -4.20 -1.33 5.03
N ASN A 76 -3.12 -0.56 5.22
CA ASN A 76 -1.86 -0.78 4.52
C ASN A 76 -0.68 -0.85 5.50
N LYS A 77 0.33 -1.64 5.14
CA LYS A 77 1.61 -1.67 5.86
C LYS A 77 2.42 -0.46 5.47
N THR A 78 2.77 0.37 6.45
CA THR A 78 3.73 1.46 6.26
C THR A 78 5.07 1.05 6.86
N LYS A 79 6.15 1.34 6.14
CA LYS A 79 7.51 1.21 6.66
C LYS A 79 7.87 2.49 7.41
N ALA A 80 8.66 2.35 8.48
CA ALA A 80 9.24 3.49 9.18
C ALA A 80 10.40 4.14 8.41
N SER A 81 10.99 3.39 7.47
CA SER A 81 12.00 3.90 6.54
C SER A 81 11.38 4.80 5.47
N SER A 82 12.23 5.59 4.79
CA SER A 82 11.84 6.34 3.60
C SER A 82 11.09 5.43 2.61
N LEU A 83 9.97 5.93 2.08
CA LEU A 83 9.20 5.22 1.05
C LEU A 83 9.98 5.14 -0.26
N TRP A 84 10.74 6.19 -0.58
CA TRP A 84 11.64 6.25 -1.73
C TRP A 84 13.04 6.65 -1.27
N GLU A 85 14.01 5.79 -1.54
CA GLU A 85 15.44 6.08 -1.28
C GLU A 85 16.05 6.96 -2.39
N HIS A 86 15.47 6.90 -3.58
CA HIS A 86 15.92 7.59 -4.79
C HIS A 86 14.72 8.11 -5.55
N SER A 87 14.93 9.13 -6.39
CA SER A 87 13.90 9.66 -7.29
C SER A 87 14.42 9.63 -8.72
N VAL A 88 13.54 9.71 -9.70
CA VAL A 88 13.95 9.90 -11.10
C VAL A 88 13.18 11.10 -11.63
N ILE A 89 13.90 12.00 -12.29
CA ILE A 89 13.30 13.16 -12.95
C ILE A 89 13.05 12.79 -14.41
N ILE A 90 11.79 12.73 -14.80
CA ILE A 90 11.35 12.57 -16.18
C ILE A 90 10.80 13.93 -16.61
N SER A 91 11.46 14.57 -17.57
CA SER A 91 11.12 15.92 -18.04
C SER A 91 11.35 16.03 -19.54
N ASP A 92 10.55 16.86 -20.19
CA ASP A 92 10.72 17.34 -21.57
C ASP A 92 11.93 18.28 -21.74
N VAL A 93 12.48 18.80 -20.64
CA VAL A 93 13.68 19.65 -20.61
C VAL A 93 14.77 19.06 -19.69
N PRO A 94 15.27 17.83 -19.96
CA PRO A 94 16.20 17.13 -19.07
C PRO A 94 17.54 17.85 -18.91
N HIS A 95 17.88 18.75 -19.84
CA HIS A 95 19.12 19.53 -19.79
C HIS A 95 19.20 20.49 -18.59
N LEU A 96 18.06 20.87 -17.99
CA LEU A 96 18.02 21.72 -16.80
C LEU A 96 18.48 21.00 -15.52
N PHE A 97 18.56 19.67 -15.54
CA PHE A 97 18.86 18.85 -14.37
C PHE A 97 20.25 18.21 -14.43
N ARG A 98 21.13 18.70 -15.32
CA ARG A 98 22.45 18.10 -15.57
C ARG A 98 23.46 18.29 -14.44
N ASP A 99 23.36 19.39 -13.70
CA ASP A 99 24.31 19.74 -12.63
C ASP A 99 23.76 19.41 -11.23
N VAL A 100 22.60 18.76 -11.16
CA VAL A 100 22.09 18.27 -9.89
C VAL A 100 22.83 16.98 -9.59
N ASP A 101 23.87 17.05 -8.75
CA ASP A 101 24.53 15.91 -8.12
C ASP A 101 23.50 15.18 -7.24
N VAL A 102 22.62 14.42 -7.88
CA VAL A 102 21.69 13.53 -7.21
C VAL A 102 22.06 12.13 -7.57
N VAL A 103 21.93 11.24 -6.61
CA VAL A 103 21.98 9.78 -6.73
C VAL A 103 20.82 9.26 -7.60
N ASN A 104 20.61 9.85 -8.78
CA ASN A 104 19.47 9.65 -9.67
C ASN A 104 19.98 9.35 -11.09
N ARG A 105 19.63 8.18 -11.63
CA ARG A 105 19.73 7.93 -13.07
C ARG A 105 18.65 8.72 -13.78
N VAL A 106 19.04 9.68 -14.61
CA VAL A 106 18.14 10.29 -15.61
C VAL A 106 17.98 9.29 -16.75
N LEU A 107 16.76 8.79 -16.97
CA LEU A 107 16.45 7.90 -18.09
C LEU A 107 15.82 8.71 -19.22
N ASN A 108 16.38 8.56 -20.42
CA ASN A 108 15.84 9.16 -21.64
C ASN A 108 14.66 8.31 -22.15
N PRO A 109 13.56 8.90 -22.63
CA PRO A 109 12.41 8.15 -23.16
C PRO A 109 12.76 7.24 -24.36
N ALA A 110 13.86 7.51 -25.05
CA ALA A 110 14.38 6.70 -26.16
C ALA A 110 14.98 5.35 -25.73
N ASP A 111 15.24 5.14 -24.43
CA ASP A 111 15.87 3.91 -23.90
C ASP A 111 14.86 2.78 -23.59
N SER A 112 13.62 2.90 -24.05
CA SER A 112 12.51 1.99 -23.72
C SER A 112 12.39 0.76 -24.64
N HIS A 113 13.51 0.16 -25.05
CA HIS A 113 13.50 -1.21 -25.58
C HIS A 113 14.72 -2.04 -25.11
N LEU A 114 14.48 -2.88 -24.11
CA LEU A 114 15.05 -4.21 -23.86
C LEU A 114 16.57 -4.39 -24.02
N SER A 115 17.27 -4.19 -22.90
CA SER A 115 18.39 -4.98 -22.37
C SER A 115 19.22 -5.85 -23.34
N ARG A 116 20.49 -5.50 -23.54
CA ARG A 116 21.69 -6.30 -23.20
C ARG A 116 22.90 -5.88 -24.02
N PHE A 117 24.02 -5.74 -23.30
CA PHE A 117 25.37 -6.07 -23.71
C PHE A 117 26.04 -5.26 -24.83
N SER A 118 27.02 -4.49 -24.35
CA SER A 118 28.40 -4.41 -24.86
C SER A 118 28.67 -3.79 -26.24
N ALA A 119 29.48 -2.74 -26.12
CA ALA A 119 30.72 -2.54 -26.86
C ALA A 119 30.65 -1.96 -28.27
N GLN A 120 31.41 -0.84 -28.37
CA GLN A 120 32.13 -0.34 -29.53
C GLN A 120 31.30 0.10 -30.73
N ILE A 121 31.23 1.41 -30.93
CA ILE A 121 31.46 1.99 -32.26
C ILE A 121 32.42 3.19 -32.10
N ASN A 122 33.67 2.96 -32.50
CA ASN A 122 34.62 4.01 -32.90
C ASN A 122 34.02 4.78 -34.07
N CYS A 123 34.00 6.11 -34.00
CA CYS A 123 34.03 6.93 -35.21
C CYS A 123 34.98 8.12 -35.01
N LYS A 124 35.79 8.32 -36.06
CA LYS A 124 36.71 9.45 -36.31
C LYS A 124 36.01 10.80 -36.29
#